data_AF-A0A1C5VFE7-F1
#
_entry.id   AF-A0A1C5VFE7-F1
#
_cell.length_a   1.000
_cell.length_b   1.000
_cell.length_c   1.000
_cell.angle_alpha   90.00
_cell.angle_beta   90.00
_cell.angle_gamma   90.00
#
_symmetry.space_group_name_H-M   'P 1'
#
loop_
_entity.id
_entity.type
_entity.pdbx_description
1 polymer ?
#
loop_
_entity_poly.entity_id
_entity_poly.type
_entity_poly.pdbx_seq_one_letter_code
_entity_poly.pdbx_strand_id
1 'polypeptide(L)'
;MYKKRDKFTAKFMAYKNVSSLLLLYLLLTSSLTHATEIPNHYIIAFDRSIESRRTFYESNEILKIINNTLLDNDFQTESDYISIVGYTMEYGNPNIERYARLYNSKDGPIAWYQPKGKTLLELFPDWPTGEPTLEYYNSPFGSMQSLAKPFAVIETKRDDSSCELANRTFLYVITDEVVNGTDDNYRQEWRNASSCYGSNWSQFEKISNHVFNTLQLFNEEFKFIQIKLNKGNAKFDKLPISPDGVYKIVPYEVVSVERPSIHAITNIPSPLPIQRVKGGFSLKFDSHSYSQKYKIINIEISDTKGALLGSTDSGKLDVFLPSEKISVGDSIRLSLTVSLNDGHYNGVIISPTNPRYRDGMTVNQLIKIQNETKILGVLPLSDSFWWWFPNDIFSAILIWDLIIILAFIIVIGYIFYRCFVRINTYKPSNDKITINKTE
;
A
#
# COMPACT_ATOMS: atom_id res chain seq x y z
N MET A 1 33.52 -31.55 56.89
CA MET A 1 33.56 -31.52 55.41
C MET A 1 32.12 -31.58 54.91
N TYR A 2 31.73 -30.84 53.86
CA TYR A 2 30.34 -30.61 53.37
C TYR A 2 29.55 -29.43 53.96
N LYS A 3 29.93 -28.20 53.57
CA LYS A 3 29.00 -27.04 53.56
C LYS A 3 29.52 -25.87 52.71
N LYS A 4 29.97 -26.13 51.48
CA LYS A 4 30.49 -25.05 50.60
C LYS A 4 30.25 -25.24 49.09
N ARG A 5 29.43 -26.20 48.65
CA ARG A 5 29.19 -26.48 47.22
C ARG A 5 27.87 -25.94 46.64
N ASP A 6 26.89 -25.57 47.47
CA ASP A 6 25.54 -25.23 46.97
C ASP A 6 25.32 -23.75 46.61
N LYS A 7 26.25 -22.85 46.97
CA LYS A 7 26.11 -21.41 46.63
C LYS A 7 26.60 -21.05 45.22
N PHE A 8 27.37 -21.92 44.56
CA PHE A 8 27.91 -21.64 43.23
C PHE A 8 26.96 -22.06 42.10
N THR A 9 26.19 -23.13 42.30
CA THR A 9 25.18 -23.64 41.35
C THR A 9 23.91 -22.79 41.31
N ALA A 10 23.48 -22.23 42.44
CA ALA A 10 22.31 -21.33 42.50
C ALA A 10 22.55 -19.99 41.75
N LYS A 11 23.78 -19.46 41.78
CA LYS A 11 24.13 -18.24 41.02
C LYS A 11 24.21 -18.49 39.50
N PHE A 12 24.60 -19.69 39.07
CA PHE A 12 24.69 -20.04 37.65
C PHE A 12 23.32 -20.31 37.01
N MET A 13 22.34 -20.84 37.77
CA MET A 13 20.97 -21.01 37.27
C MET A 13 20.20 -19.68 37.14
N ALA A 14 20.46 -18.71 38.02
CA ALA A 14 19.82 -17.39 37.96
C ALA A 14 20.22 -16.61 36.69
N TYR A 15 21.48 -16.68 36.25
CA TYR A 15 21.94 -16.00 35.03
C TYR A 15 21.40 -16.63 33.74
N LYS A 16 21.14 -17.95 33.72
CA LYS A 16 20.56 -18.62 32.55
C LYS A 16 19.10 -18.20 32.31
N ASN A 17 18.32 -18.07 33.38
CA ASN A 17 16.91 -17.68 33.25
C ASN A 17 16.73 -16.20 32.88
N VAL A 18 17.61 -15.31 33.35
CA VAL A 18 17.56 -13.87 32.97
C VAL A 18 17.98 -13.68 31.51
N SER A 19 19.00 -14.41 31.03
CA SER A 19 19.41 -14.39 29.62
C SER A 19 18.31 -14.91 28.69
N SER A 20 17.61 -15.99 29.06
CA SER A 20 16.49 -16.52 28.28
C SER A 20 15.27 -15.61 28.29
N LEU A 21 14.98 -14.91 29.39
CA LEU A 21 13.91 -13.90 29.46
C LEU A 21 14.24 -12.64 28.66
N LEU A 22 15.51 -12.20 28.65
CA LEU A 22 15.94 -11.05 27.85
C LEU A 22 15.92 -11.37 26.35
N LEU A 23 16.27 -12.61 25.98
CA LEU A 23 16.17 -13.09 24.59
C LEU A 23 14.71 -13.26 24.16
N LEU A 24 13.82 -13.72 25.05
CA LEU A 24 12.38 -13.80 24.79
C LEU A 24 11.77 -12.39 24.68
N TYR A 25 12.22 -11.43 25.50
CA TYR A 25 11.80 -10.03 25.41
C TYR A 25 12.31 -9.36 24.12
N LEU A 26 13.56 -9.63 23.71
CA LEU A 26 14.12 -9.18 22.43
C LEU A 26 13.47 -9.86 21.21
N LEU A 27 13.03 -11.12 21.35
CA LEU A 27 12.28 -11.84 20.31
C LEU A 27 10.81 -11.42 20.24
N LEU A 28 10.22 -10.97 21.36
CA LEU A 28 8.86 -10.41 21.41
C LEU A 28 8.82 -8.93 20.99
N THR A 29 9.91 -8.17 21.17
CA THR A 29 10.01 -6.78 20.70
C THR A 29 10.44 -6.66 19.24
N SER A 30 10.96 -7.74 18.64
CA SER A 30 11.33 -7.77 17.21
C SER A 30 10.20 -8.24 16.28
N SER A 31 9.02 -8.56 16.80
CA SER A 31 7.80 -8.80 16.01
C SER A 31 6.89 -7.57 15.85
N LEU A 32 7.34 -6.38 16.25
CA LEU A 32 6.75 -5.12 15.79
C LEU A 32 7.53 -4.66 14.56
N THR A 33 7.35 -5.39 13.45
CA THR A 33 7.42 -4.76 12.14
C THR A 33 6.33 -3.68 12.15
N HIS A 34 6.67 -2.47 12.58
CA HIS A 34 5.98 -1.28 12.12
C HIS A 34 6.21 -1.25 10.61
N ALA A 35 5.39 -1.99 9.86
CA ALA A 35 4.99 -1.50 8.56
C ALA A 35 4.50 -0.09 8.85
N THR A 36 5.24 0.92 8.42
CA THR A 36 4.86 2.31 8.55
C THR A 36 3.44 2.41 8.00
N GLU A 37 2.45 2.51 8.89
CA GLU A 37 1.06 2.52 8.47
C GLU A 37 0.88 3.74 7.57
N ILE A 38 0.42 3.47 6.35
CA ILE A 38 0.19 4.53 5.39
C ILE A 38 -0.92 5.43 5.97
N PRO A 39 -0.71 6.75 6.05
CA PRO A 39 -1.66 7.68 6.66
C PRO A 39 -3.08 7.54 6.12
N ASN A 40 -4.06 7.82 6.97
CA ASN A 40 -5.45 8.02 6.54
C ASN A 40 -5.73 9.51 6.36
N HIS A 41 -6.79 9.83 5.63
CA HIS A 41 -7.28 11.21 5.47
C HIS A 41 -8.70 11.36 5.98
N TYR A 42 -8.92 12.34 6.85
CA TYR A 42 -10.22 12.64 7.44
C TYR A 42 -10.72 14.00 6.94
N ILE A 43 -11.78 13.98 6.14
CA ILE A 43 -12.46 15.18 5.65
C ILE A 43 -13.62 15.47 6.60
N ILE A 44 -13.58 16.62 7.25
CA ILE A 44 -14.62 17.08 8.18
C ILE A 44 -15.44 18.14 7.45
N ALA A 45 -16.67 17.80 7.09
CA ALA A 45 -17.55 18.63 6.28
C ALA A 45 -18.67 19.22 7.15
N PHE A 46 -18.70 20.54 7.30
CA PHE A 46 -19.66 21.26 8.13
C PHE A 46 -20.83 21.82 7.32
N ASP A 47 -22.05 21.47 7.73
CA ASP A 47 -23.27 22.14 7.29
C ASP A 47 -23.33 23.55 7.85
N ARG A 48 -23.43 24.55 6.97
CA ARG A 48 -23.48 25.96 7.36
C ARG A 48 -24.90 26.53 7.36
N SER A 49 -25.89 25.78 6.90
CA SER A 49 -27.29 26.21 6.85
C SER A 49 -28.00 26.02 8.20
N ILE A 50 -27.44 26.56 9.27
CA ILE A 50 -27.77 26.19 10.66
C ILE A 50 -28.28 27.38 11.50
N GLU A 51 -29.25 28.13 10.99
CA GLU A 51 -29.76 29.36 11.64
C GLU A 51 -30.11 29.19 13.13
N SER A 52 -30.83 28.12 13.48
CA SER A 52 -31.31 27.92 14.85
C SER A 52 -30.24 27.44 15.85
N ARG A 53 -29.06 27.00 15.37
CA ARG A 53 -28.01 26.38 16.20
C ARG A 53 -26.64 26.98 16.03
N ARG A 54 -26.57 28.16 15.42
CA ARG A 54 -25.35 28.90 15.18
C ARG A 54 -24.46 29.02 16.43
N THR A 55 -25.04 29.22 17.61
CA THR A 55 -24.29 29.32 18.88
C THR A 55 -23.55 28.02 19.26
N PHE A 56 -24.16 26.84 19.04
CA PHE A 56 -23.47 25.57 19.33
C PHE A 56 -22.34 25.32 18.34
N TYR A 57 -22.61 25.60 17.06
CA TYR A 57 -21.64 25.48 16.00
C TYR A 57 -20.44 26.42 16.17
N GLU A 58 -20.67 27.67 16.59
CA GLU A 58 -19.62 28.65 16.88
C GLU A 58 -18.85 28.32 18.18
N SER A 59 -19.32 27.34 18.97
CA SER A 59 -18.68 26.99 20.23
C SER A 59 -17.48 26.07 20.05
N ASN A 60 -16.46 26.24 20.89
CA ASN A 60 -15.31 25.34 20.96
C ASN A 60 -15.68 23.89 21.36
N GLU A 61 -16.89 23.67 21.88
CA GLU A 61 -17.34 22.34 22.27
C GLU A 61 -17.47 21.40 21.06
N ILE A 62 -17.89 21.94 19.91
CA ILE A 62 -18.01 21.14 18.69
C ILE A 62 -16.67 20.52 18.28
N LEU A 63 -15.59 21.31 18.32
CA LEU A 63 -14.25 20.86 17.96
C LEU A 63 -13.73 19.81 18.93
N LYS A 64 -14.01 19.95 20.22
CA LYS A 64 -13.66 18.94 21.23
C LYS A 64 -14.36 17.62 20.97
N ILE A 65 -15.66 17.65 20.68
CA ILE A 65 -16.45 16.45 20.40
C ILE A 65 -15.93 15.75 19.14
N ILE A 66 -15.66 16.50 18.08
CA ILE A 66 -15.11 15.94 16.83
C ILE A 66 -13.72 15.36 17.07
N ASN A 67 -12.84 16.08 17.77
CA ASN A 67 -11.50 15.62 18.09
C ASN A 67 -11.53 14.29 18.88
N ASN A 68 -12.35 14.21 19.92
CA ASN A 68 -12.51 12.99 20.69
C ASN A 68 -13.11 11.85 19.84
N THR A 69 -14.05 12.18 18.96
CA THR A 69 -14.63 11.21 18.02
C THR A 69 -13.59 10.67 17.05
N LEU A 70 -12.68 11.50 16.56
CA LEU A 70 -11.56 11.05 15.72
C LEU A 70 -10.67 10.07 16.50
N LEU A 71 -10.24 10.46 17.71
CA LEU A 71 -9.37 9.63 18.56
C LEU A 71 -10.02 8.29 18.95
N ASP A 72 -11.32 8.27 19.25
CA ASP A 72 -12.09 7.06 19.53
C ASP A 72 -12.21 6.11 18.32
N ASN A 73 -11.85 6.59 17.12
CA ASN A 73 -11.98 5.89 15.83
C ASN A 73 -10.64 5.82 15.09
N ASP A 74 -9.58 5.51 15.85
CA ASP A 74 -8.22 5.16 15.38
C ASP A 74 -7.46 6.27 14.65
N PHE A 75 -7.92 7.53 14.74
CA PHE A 75 -7.19 8.68 14.19
C PHE A 75 -5.83 8.87 14.87
N GLN A 76 -4.78 8.94 14.06
CA GLN A 76 -3.40 9.16 14.52
C GLN A 76 -2.98 10.61 14.28
N THR A 77 -2.93 11.42 15.35
CA THR A 77 -2.57 12.86 15.28
C THR A 77 -1.18 13.13 14.70
N GLU A 78 -0.27 12.16 14.76
CA GLU A 78 1.10 12.28 14.28
C GLU A 78 1.28 11.93 12.81
N SER A 79 0.37 11.18 12.19
CA SER A 79 0.54 10.68 10.82
C SER A 79 -0.62 11.01 9.89
N ASP A 80 -1.85 11.01 10.40
CA ASP A 80 -3.04 11.18 9.57
C ASP A 80 -3.27 12.63 9.15
N TYR A 81 -3.95 12.79 8.03
CA TYR A 81 -4.29 14.08 7.45
C TYR A 81 -5.72 14.48 7.78
N ILE A 82 -5.95 15.78 7.91
CA ILE A 82 -7.26 16.39 8.09
C ILE A 82 -7.50 17.44 7.00
N SER A 83 -8.69 17.41 6.41
CA SER A 83 -9.22 18.55 5.66
C SER A 83 -10.51 19.03 6.29
N ILE A 84 -10.75 20.34 6.26
CA ILE A 84 -11.98 20.91 6.81
C ILE A 84 -12.70 21.71 5.72
N VAL A 85 -13.94 21.34 5.47
CA VAL A 85 -14.78 21.90 4.41
C VAL A 85 -16.06 22.45 5.02
N GLY A 86 -16.45 23.66 4.63
CA GLY A 86 -17.78 24.18 4.90
C GLY A 86 -18.62 24.08 3.63
N TYR A 87 -19.88 23.62 3.74
CA TYR A 87 -20.78 23.56 2.60
C TYR A 87 -22.13 24.23 2.86
N THR A 88 -22.65 24.89 1.82
CA THR A 88 -23.98 25.52 1.75
C THR A 88 -24.19 26.13 0.37
N MET A 89 -25.44 26.26 -0.06
CA MET A 89 -25.81 26.92 -1.32
C MET A 89 -26.64 28.17 -1.05
N GLU A 90 -26.27 29.28 -1.68
CA GLU A 90 -27.08 30.51 -1.73
C GLU A 90 -28.12 30.36 -2.85
N TYR A 91 -29.39 30.13 -2.53
CA TYR A 91 -30.39 29.74 -3.53
C TYR A 91 -30.80 30.87 -4.49
N GLY A 92 -30.68 32.13 -4.09
CA GLY A 92 -30.94 33.33 -4.89
C GLY A 92 -29.81 33.67 -5.87
N ASN A 93 -28.60 33.14 -5.62
CA ASN A 93 -27.46 33.24 -6.52
C ASN A 93 -26.63 31.94 -6.47
N PRO A 94 -27.19 30.82 -6.95
CA PRO A 94 -26.57 29.52 -6.77
C PRO A 94 -25.26 29.46 -7.55
N ASN A 95 -24.18 29.12 -6.85
CA ASN A 95 -22.86 28.92 -7.44
C ASN A 95 -22.24 27.64 -6.87
N ILE A 96 -22.07 26.65 -7.75
CA ILE A 96 -21.53 25.34 -7.36
C ILE A 96 -20.06 25.39 -6.95
N GLU A 97 -19.26 26.28 -7.53
CA GLU A 97 -17.85 26.47 -7.16
C GLU A 97 -17.71 27.06 -5.75
N ARG A 98 -18.78 27.66 -5.21
CA ARG A 98 -18.83 28.18 -3.84
C ARG A 98 -19.53 27.23 -2.87
N TYR A 99 -20.06 26.11 -3.36
CA TYR A 99 -20.93 25.23 -2.60
C TYR A 99 -20.20 24.52 -1.46
N ALA A 100 -19.04 23.94 -1.75
CA ALA A 100 -18.13 23.36 -0.76
C ALA A 100 -16.81 24.13 -0.85
N ARG A 101 -16.31 24.60 0.29
CA ARG A 101 -15.09 25.41 0.34
C ARG A 101 -14.24 25.05 1.55
N LEU A 102 -12.92 25.00 1.37
CA LEU A 102 -11.99 24.77 2.48
C LEU A 102 -12.07 25.88 3.53
N TYR A 103 -11.91 25.51 4.79
CA TYR A 103 -11.66 26.46 5.86
C TYR A 103 -10.25 27.03 5.72
N ASN A 104 -10.13 28.35 5.88
CA ASN A 104 -8.84 29.02 5.88
C ASN A 104 -8.34 29.20 7.31
N SER A 105 -7.22 28.56 7.62
CA SER A 105 -6.43 28.94 8.80
C SER A 105 -5.58 30.18 8.52
N LYS A 106 -4.85 30.64 9.54
CA LYS A 106 -3.84 31.71 9.37
C LYS A 106 -2.75 31.34 8.35
N ASP A 107 -2.48 30.05 8.21
CA ASP A 107 -1.43 29.52 7.32
C ASP A 107 -1.96 29.12 5.93
N GLY A 108 -3.25 29.35 5.66
CA GLY A 108 -3.91 29.00 4.39
C GLY A 108 -5.03 27.97 4.53
N PRO A 109 -5.58 27.50 3.39
CA PRO A 109 -6.67 26.53 3.37
C PRO A 109 -6.26 25.20 4.01
N ILE A 110 -7.16 24.61 4.79
CA ILE A 110 -6.95 23.33 5.46
C ILE A 110 -7.36 22.19 4.54
N ALA A 111 -6.45 21.84 3.64
CA ALA A 111 -6.48 20.61 2.87
C ALA A 111 -5.24 19.78 3.21
N TRP A 112 -5.43 18.48 3.46
CA TRP A 112 -4.34 17.54 3.75
C TRP A 112 -3.42 17.96 4.91
N TYR A 113 -3.98 18.62 5.92
CA TYR A 113 -3.21 19.14 7.04
C TYR A 113 -2.86 18.03 8.03
N GLN A 114 -1.58 17.89 8.38
CA GLN A 114 -1.13 16.93 9.39
C GLN A 114 -1.06 17.61 10.78
N PRO A 115 -1.84 17.17 11.80
CA PRO A 115 -1.91 17.84 13.10
C PRO A 115 -0.62 17.86 13.90
N LYS A 116 0.26 16.86 13.72
CA LYS A 116 1.54 16.72 14.44
C LYS A 116 1.37 16.82 15.95
N GLY A 117 0.43 16.02 16.47
CA GLY A 117 0.13 15.93 17.90
C GLY A 117 -0.83 16.99 18.44
N LYS A 118 -1.21 18.00 17.65
CA LYS A 118 -2.17 19.04 18.06
C LYS A 118 -3.61 18.56 17.96
N THR A 119 -4.45 19.02 18.88
CA THR A 119 -5.91 18.83 18.83
C THR A 119 -6.57 19.81 17.86
N LEU A 120 -7.78 19.50 17.39
CA LEU A 120 -8.55 20.44 16.56
C LEU A 120 -8.73 21.81 17.24
N LEU A 121 -8.91 21.87 18.55
CA LEU A 121 -9.06 23.14 19.26
C LEU A 121 -7.79 24.00 19.19
N GLU A 122 -6.62 23.37 19.23
CA GLU A 122 -5.33 24.06 19.11
C GLU A 122 -5.02 24.46 17.66
N LEU A 123 -5.53 23.70 16.68
CA LEU A 123 -5.45 24.05 15.26
C LEU A 123 -6.39 25.21 14.90
N PHE A 124 -7.53 25.32 15.59
CA PHE A 124 -8.58 26.30 15.33
C PHE A 124 -8.93 27.11 16.59
N PRO A 125 -7.99 27.88 17.15
CA PRO A 125 -8.21 28.62 18.40
C PRO A 125 -9.24 29.74 18.25
N ASP A 126 -9.39 30.28 17.04
CA ASP A 126 -10.30 31.39 16.71
C ASP A 126 -11.59 30.89 16.05
N TRP A 127 -11.95 29.60 16.22
CA TRP A 127 -13.12 29.01 15.58
C TRP A 127 -14.41 29.84 15.78
N PRO A 128 -15.27 29.99 14.75
CA PRO A 128 -15.13 29.52 13.37
C PRO A 128 -14.50 30.54 12.41
N THR A 129 -13.62 31.43 12.89
CA THR A 129 -12.91 32.38 12.03
C THR A 129 -12.11 31.63 10.96
N GLY A 130 -12.21 32.09 9.70
CA GLY A 130 -11.62 31.40 8.55
C GLY A 130 -12.63 30.69 7.66
N GLU A 131 -13.90 30.69 8.07
CA GLU A 131 -14.98 30.20 7.23
C GLU A 131 -15.10 30.97 5.91
N PRO A 132 -15.43 30.26 4.81
CA PRO A 132 -15.76 30.91 3.55
C PRO A 132 -16.89 31.92 3.73
N THR A 133 -16.76 33.14 3.23
CA THR A 133 -17.83 34.15 3.37
C THR A 133 -19.10 33.72 2.63
N LEU A 134 -20.26 33.96 3.25
CA LEU A 134 -21.57 33.79 2.63
C LEU A 134 -22.19 35.16 2.41
N GLU A 135 -22.81 35.34 1.26
CA GLU A 135 -23.58 36.55 0.95
C GLU A 135 -24.99 36.39 1.52
N TYR A 136 -25.13 36.62 2.83
CA TYR A 136 -26.41 36.53 3.54
C TYR A 136 -27.47 37.56 3.11
N TYR A 137 -27.21 38.38 2.11
CA TYR A 137 -28.11 39.46 1.71
C TYR A 137 -29.34 38.89 0.97
N ASN A 138 -30.42 38.69 1.73
CA ASN A 138 -31.81 38.48 1.26
C ASN A 138 -32.11 37.23 0.42
N SER A 139 -31.17 36.30 0.32
CA SER A 139 -31.37 35.04 -0.39
C SER A 139 -31.62 33.90 0.61
N PRO A 140 -32.61 33.02 0.38
CA PRO A 140 -32.65 31.75 1.10
C PRO A 140 -31.35 30.98 0.86
N PHE A 141 -30.90 30.25 1.86
CA PHE A 141 -29.74 29.37 1.77
C PHE A 141 -30.10 28.01 2.34
N GLY A 142 -29.35 27.00 1.91
CA GLY A 142 -29.58 25.64 2.37
C GLY A 142 -28.52 24.67 1.91
N SER A 143 -28.51 23.52 2.56
CA SER A 143 -27.53 22.47 2.31
C SER A 143 -28.19 21.23 1.72
N MET A 144 -27.57 20.70 0.66
CA MET A 144 -28.00 19.48 -0.02
C MET A 144 -26.98 18.37 0.26
N GLN A 145 -27.24 17.51 1.23
CA GLN A 145 -26.23 16.55 1.70
C GLN A 145 -25.81 15.55 0.64
N SER A 146 -26.70 15.20 -0.29
CA SER A 146 -26.36 14.34 -1.42
C SER A 146 -25.28 14.97 -2.33
N LEU A 147 -25.23 16.31 -2.40
CA LEU A 147 -24.16 17.05 -3.09
C LEU A 147 -22.96 17.26 -2.17
N ALA A 148 -23.16 17.50 -0.88
CA ALA A 148 -22.09 17.80 0.08
C ALA A 148 -20.99 16.73 0.05
N LYS A 149 -21.37 15.44 -0.03
CA LYS A 149 -20.41 14.33 -0.01
C LYS A 149 -19.37 14.40 -1.14
N PRO A 150 -19.75 14.34 -2.43
CA PRO A 150 -18.79 14.40 -3.53
C PRO A 150 -18.08 15.75 -3.61
N PHE A 151 -18.78 16.87 -3.42
CA PHE A 151 -18.15 18.18 -3.53
C PHE A 151 -17.16 18.45 -2.40
N ALA A 152 -17.38 17.94 -1.18
CA ALA A 152 -16.38 18.02 -0.12
C ALA A 152 -15.11 17.22 -0.45
N VAL A 153 -15.24 16.06 -1.09
CA VAL A 153 -14.07 15.27 -1.53
C VAL A 153 -13.33 15.98 -2.66
N ILE A 154 -14.05 16.49 -3.66
CA ILE A 154 -13.48 17.24 -4.81
C ILE A 154 -12.77 18.50 -4.33
N GLU A 155 -13.34 19.24 -3.38
CA GLU A 155 -12.74 20.46 -2.83
C GLU A 155 -11.42 20.17 -2.08
N THR A 156 -11.24 18.93 -1.61
CA THR A 156 -9.99 18.46 -0.98
C THR A 156 -9.07 17.75 -1.96
N LYS A 157 -9.26 17.96 -3.27
CA LYS A 157 -8.42 17.36 -4.30
C LYS A 157 -6.94 17.66 -4.03
N ARG A 158 -6.13 16.62 -4.10
CA ARG A 158 -4.68 16.74 -3.98
C ARG A 158 -4.10 17.43 -5.21
N ASP A 159 -3.26 18.44 -4.97
CA ASP A 159 -2.46 19.08 -6.02
C ASP A 159 -1.43 18.12 -6.61
N ASP A 160 -1.20 18.21 -7.92
CA ASP A 160 -0.28 17.30 -8.63
C ASP A 160 1.18 17.40 -8.12
N SER A 161 1.56 18.55 -7.54
CA SER A 161 2.87 18.80 -6.93
C SER A 161 3.03 18.27 -5.50
N SER A 162 1.94 17.86 -4.85
CA SER A 162 1.93 17.39 -3.47
C SER A 162 2.37 15.91 -3.39
N CYS A 163 2.81 15.45 -2.21
CA CYS A 163 3.24 14.07 -1.98
C CYS A 163 2.28 13.28 -1.06
N GLU A 164 1.28 13.97 -0.50
CA GLU A 164 0.34 13.44 0.48
C GLU A 164 -0.56 12.37 -0.15
N LEU A 165 -0.67 11.20 0.46
CA LEU A 165 -1.52 10.13 -0.03
C LEU A 165 -2.18 9.42 1.14
N ALA A 166 -3.41 8.95 0.93
CA ALA A 166 -4.22 8.33 1.95
C ALA A 166 -4.52 6.86 1.65
N ASN A 167 -4.28 5.99 2.63
CA ASN A 167 -4.65 4.58 2.63
C ASN A 167 -6.17 4.38 2.63
N ARG A 168 -6.84 5.15 3.48
CA ARG A 168 -8.30 5.23 3.59
C ARG A 168 -8.67 6.70 3.73
N THR A 169 -9.80 7.05 3.14
CA THR A 169 -10.37 8.39 3.23
C THR A 169 -11.71 8.30 3.93
N PHE A 170 -11.86 9.05 5.01
CA PHE A 170 -13.10 9.15 5.77
C PHE A 170 -13.70 10.53 5.58
N LEU A 171 -15.01 10.59 5.38
CA LEU A 171 -15.78 11.82 5.30
C LEU A 171 -16.75 11.86 6.48
N TYR A 172 -16.54 12.82 7.37
CA TYR A 172 -17.43 13.09 8.51
C TYR A 172 -18.30 14.28 8.15
N VAL A 173 -19.55 14.01 7.80
CA VAL A 173 -20.54 15.03 7.47
C VAL A 173 -21.24 15.46 8.76
N ILE A 174 -21.08 16.73 9.12
CA ILE A 174 -21.65 17.31 10.33
C ILE A 174 -22.87 18.12 9.93
N THR A 175 -24.05 17.62 10.25
CA THR A 175 -25.33 18.12 9.72
C THR A 175 -26.47 17.91 10.71
N ASP A 176 -27.56 18.67 10.53
CA ASP A 176 -28.84 18.49 11.21
C ASP A 176 -29.82 17.58 10.44
N GLU A 177 -29.42 17.07 9.26
CA GLU A 177 -30.16 16.17 8.38
C GLU A 177 -31.52 16.70 7.87
N VAL A 178 -31.78 18.01 7.94
CA VAL A 178 -33.11 18.58 7.63
C VAL A 178 -33.57 18.32 6.20
N VAL A 179 -32.65 18.16 5.24
CA VAL A 179 -32.94 17.96 3.81
C VAL A 179 -32.80 16.48 3.36
N ASN A 180 -32.50 15.54 4.28
CA ASN A 180 -32.16 14.17 3.91
C ASN A 180 -33.35 13.21 3.82
N GLY A 181 -33.47 12.57 2.66
CA GLY A 181 -33.95 11.18 2.57
C GLY A 181 -32.77 10.20 2.62
N THR A 182 -33.01 8.94 2.94
CA THR A 182 -31.99 7.87 3.09
C THR A 182 -31.30 7.42 1.81
N ASP A 183 -31.65 7.99 0.64
CA ASP A 183 -31.42 7.35 -0.67
C ASP A 183 -30.55 8.16 -1.66
N ASP A 184 -29.74 9.12 -1.19
CA ASP A 184 -28.81 9.88 -2.05
C ASP A 184 -29.47 10.53 -3.28
N ASN A 185 -30.71 11.01 -3.14
CA ASN A 185 -31.48 11.57 -4.25
C ASN A 185 -31.12 13.04 -4.49
N TYR A 186 -29.90 13.28 -4.98
CA TYR A 186 -29.39 14.61 -5.31
C TYR A 186 -30.32 15.39 -6.25
N ARG A 187 -31.06 14.71 -7.13
CA ARG A 187 -32.00 15.34 -8.06
C ARG A 187 -33.24 15.89 -7.34
N GLN A 188 -33.75 15.17 -6.33
CA GLN A 188 -34.86 15.65 -5.51
C GLN A 188 -34.43 16.80 -4.59
N GLU A 189 -33.27 16.69 -3.94
CA GLU A 189 -32.71 17.78 -3.12
C GLU A 189 -32.51 19.05 -3.96
N TRP A 190 -31.94 18.90 -5.15
CA TRP A 190 -31.77 19.99 -6.12
C TRP A 190 -33.10 20.65 -6.50
N ARG A 191 -34.14 19.84 -6.74
CA ARG A 191 -35.49 20.34 -7.07
C ARG A 191 -36.10 21.08 -5.89
N ASN A 192 -35.95 20.57 -4.67
CA ASN A 192 -36.45 21.22 -3.47
C ASN A 192 -35.75 22.57 -3.24
N ALA A 193 -34.42 22.61 -3.38
CA ALA A 193 -33.63 23.83 -3.25
C ALA A 193 -34.03 24.88 -4.31
N SER A 194 -34.04 24.49 -5.58
CA SER A 194 -34.33 25.39 -6.70
C SER A 194 -35.77 25.93 -6.72
N SER A 195 -36.73 25.21 -6.12
CA SER A 195 -38.14 25.62 -6.04
C SER A 195 -38.53 26.34 -4.75
N CYS A 196 -37.59 26.53 -3.82
CA CYS A 196 -37.85 27.24 -2.56
C CYS A 196 -38.15 28.73 -2.82
N TYR A 197 -39.01 29.34 -1.99
CA TYR A 197 -39.36 30.76 -2.10
C TYR A 197 -38.11 31.65 -1.99
N GLY A 198 -37.88 32.51 -2.99
CA GLY A 198 -36.69 33.38 -3.07
C GLY A 198 -35.51 32.78 -3.85
N SER A 199 -35.65 31.55 -4.36
CA SER A 199 -34.61 30.89 -5.17
C SER A 199 -34.61 31.40 -6.61
N ASN A 200 -33.41 31.47 -7.21
CA ASN A 200 -33.24 31.85 -8.61
C ASN A 200 -33.24 30.60 -9.49
N TRP A 201 -34.46 30.14 -9.82
CA TRP A 201 -34.67 28.95 -10.66
C TRP A 201 -33.86 28.97 -11.95
N SER A 202 -33.81 30.12 -12.65
CA SER A 202 -33.10 30.23 -13.93
C SER A 202 -31.61 29.95 -13.80
N GLN A 203 -30.97 30.38 -12.71
CA GLN A 203 -29.55 30.08 -12.47
C GLN A 203 -29.34 28.62 -12.08
N PHE A 204 -30.20 28.06 -11.22
CA PHE A 204 -30.19 26.64 -10.91
C PHE A 204 -30.31 25.77 -12.18
N GLU A 205 -31.22 26.12 -13.09
CA GLU A 205 -31.38 25.40 -14.35
C GLU A 205 -30.11 25.44 -15.21
N LYS A 206 -29.48 26.61 -15.33
CA LYS A 206 -28.23 26.79 -16.10
C LYS A 206 -27.08 25.92 -15.60
N ILE A 207 -26.90 25.81 -14.29
CA ILE A 207 -25.79 25.05 -13.70
C ILE A 207 -26.11 23.56 -13.48
N SER A 208 -27.38 23.16 -13.59
CA SER A 208 -27.84 21.80 -13.27
C SER A 208 -27.12 20.70 -14.06
N ASN A 209 -26.93 20.89 -15.37
CA ASN A 209 -26.23 19.92 -16.22
C ASN A 209 -24.77 19.73 -15.78
N HIS A 210 -24.08 20.83 -15.45
CA HIS A 210 -22.72 20.75 -14.95
C HIS A 210 -22.67 19.99 -13.62
N VAL A 211 -23.55 20.32 -12.69
CA VAL A 211 -23.64 19.65 -11.38
C VAL A 211 -23.90 18.16 -11.53
N PHE A 212 -24.92 17.77 -12.29
CA PHE A 212 -25.28 16.36 -12.44
C PHE A 212 -24.24 15.56 -13.21
N ASN A 213 -23.57 16.15 -14.20
CA ASN A 213 -22.45 15.50 -14.88
C ASN A 213 -21.26 15.29 -13.94
N THR A 214 -20.90 16.30 -13.13
CA THR A 214 -19.83 16.18 -12.13
C THR A 214 -20.14 15.08 -11.12
N LEU A 215 -21.39 15.02 -10.61
CA LEU A 215 -21.83 13.96 -9.70
C LEU A 215 -21.80 12.58 -10.36
N GLN A 216 -22.22 12.47 -11.62
CA GLN A 216 -22.18 11.21 -12.35
C GLN A 216 -20.74 10.71 -12.50
N LEU A 217 -19.84 11.54 -13.01
CA LEU A 217 -18.42 11.18 -13.18
C LEU A 217 -17.77 10.81 -11.85
N PHE A 218 -18.06 11.56 -10.78
CA PHE A 218 -17.56 11.22 -9.46
C PHE A 218 -18.08 9.86 -8.98
N ASN A 219 -19.36 9.55 -9.18
CA ASN A 219 -19.97 8.28 -8.76
C ASN A 219 -19.54 7.07 -9.61
N GLU A 220 -19.00 7.30 -10.82
CA GLU A 220 -18.34 6.26 -11.61
C GLU A 220 -16.99 5.85 -10.97
N GLU A 221 -16.30 6.79 -10.33
CA GLU A 221 -14.99 6.59 -9.70
C GLU A 221 -15.07 6.21 -8.21
N PHE A 222 -16.05 6.75 -7.47
CA PHE A 222 -16.14 6.65 -6.02
C PHE A 222 -17.52 6.22 -5.51
N LYS A 223 -17.52 5.58 -4.34
CA LYS A 223 -18.72 5.27 -3.54
C LYS A 223 -18.51 5.69 -2.10
N PHE A 224 -19.61 6.10 -1.47
CA PHE A 224 -19.66 6.37 -0.04
C PHE A 224 -20.27 5.18 0.68
N ILE A 225 -19.52 4.57 1.59
CA ILE A 225 -20.02 3.51 2.46
C ILE A 225 -20.23 4.12 3.83
N GLN A 226 -21.47 4.19 4.31
CA GLN A 226 -21.72 4.65 5.67
C GLN A 226 -21.10 3.67 6.68
N ILE A 227 -20.33 4.21 7.62
CA ILE A 227 -19.67 3.42 8.67
C ILE A 227 -20.28 3.72 10.04
N LYS A 228 -19.81 3.05 11.09
CA LYS A 228 -20.23 3.31 12.48
C LYS A 228 -19.08 3.95 13.23
N LEU A 229 -19.36 5.01 13.98
CA LEU A 229 -18.42 5.61 14.92
C LEU A 229 -18.54 4.97 16.29
N ASN A 230 -17.39 4.70 16.90
CA ASN A 230 -17.29 4.36 18.31
C ASN A 230 -17.40 5.64 19.15
N LYS A 231 -18.11 5.55 20.27
CA LYS A 231 -18.07 6.52 21.36
C LYS A 231 -18.17 5.74 22.67
N GLY A 232 -17.04 5.59 23.36
CA GLY A 232 -16.90 4.61 24.43
C GLY A 232 -17.23 3.20 23.94
N ASN A 233 -18.15 2.50 24.61
CA ASN A 233 -18.55 1.12 24.26
C ASN A 233 -19.69 1.02 23.24
N ALA A 234 -20.21 2.14 22.74
CA ALA A 234 -21.35 2.17 21.83
C ALA A 234 -20.93 2.54 20.40
N LYS A 235 -21.68 2.01 19.42
CA LYS A 235 -21.48 2.27 17.99
C LYS A 235 -22.68 3.02 17.41
N PHE A 236 -22.41 4.08 16.66
CA PHE A 236 -23.44 4.95 16.10
C PHE A 236 -23.29 5.07 14.58
N ASP A 237 -24.37 4.79 13.84
CA ASP A 237 -24.46 5.12 12.41
C ASP A 237 -24.51 6.64 12.18
N LYS A 238 -25.05 7.36 13.17
CA LYS A 238 -25.15 8.82 13.21
C LYS A 238 -24.94 9.25 14.65
N LEU A 239 -23.84 9.95 14.93
CA LEU A 239 -23.47 10.31 16.29
C LEU A 239 -24.04 11.69 16.65
N PRO A 240 -25.00 11.82 17.58
CA PRO A 240 -25.46 13.12 18.05
C PRO A 240 -24.34 13.86 18.79
N ILE A 241 -24.17 15.13 18.45
CA ILE A 241 -23.15 16.01 19.02
C ILE A 241 -23.73 17.25 19.68
N SER A 242 -24.91 17.72 19.28
CA SER A 242 -25.61 18.81 19.99
C SER A 242 -26.38 18.28 21.21
N PRO A 243 -26.62 19.12 22.24
CA PRO A 243 -27.39 18.72 23.43
C PRO A 243 -28.81 18.23 23.14
N ASP A 244 -29.44 18.74 22.08
CA ASP A 244 -30.78 18.34 21.63
C ASP A 244 -30.75 17.12 20.67
N GLY A 245 -29.57 16.59 20.36
CA GLY A 245 -29.37 15.39 19.54
C GLY A 245 -29.66 15.54 18.05
N VAL A 246 -29.97 16.75 17.58
CA VAL A 246 -30.35 16.97 16.18
C VAL A 246 -29.14 17.17 15.29
N TYR A 247 -28.10 17.87 15.76
CA TYR A 247 -26.84 17.99 15.03
C TYR A 247 -26.00 16.73 15.27
N LYS A 248 -25.53 16.12 14.18
CA LYS A 248 -24.91 14.80 14.21
C LYS A 248 -23.70 14.74 13.29
N ILE A 249 -22.79 13.82 13.61
CA ILE A 249 -21.75 13.36 12.70
C ILE A 249 -22.28 12.12 11.98
N VAL A 250 -22.32 12.18 10.64
CA VAL A 250 -22.64 11.06 9.76
C VAL A 250 -21.35 10.65 9.05
N PRO A 251 -20.76 9.50 9.42
CA PRO A 251 -19.47 9.06 8.91
C PRO A 251 -19.62 8.22 7.63
N TYR A 252 -18.73 8.46 6.66
CA TYR A 252 -18.61 7.65 5.46
C TYR A 252 -17.15 7.28 5.23
N GLU A 253 -16.92 6.07 4.73
CA GLU A 253 -15.67 5.73 4.06
C GLU A 253 -15.84 6.01 2.56
N VAL A 254 -14.91 6.79 2.00
CA VAL A 254 -14.85 7.10 0.57
C VAL A 254 -13.99 6.03 -0.09
N VAL A 255 -14.60 5.20 -0.92
CA VAL A 255 -13.92 4.08 -1.57
C VAL A 255 -13.92 4.23 -3.08
N SER A 256 -12.78 3.98 -3.73
CA SER A 256 -12.76 3.84 -5.18
C SER A 256 -13.59 2.63 -5.61
N VAL A 257 -14.37 2.79 -6.68
CA VAL A 257 -15.16 1.71 -7.29
C VAL A 257 -14.25 0.66 -7.89
N GLU A 258 -13.15 1.08 -8.50
CA GLU A 258 -12.18 0.20 -9.13
C GLU A 258 -11.44 -0.65 -8.10
N ARG A 259 -11.19 -1.91 -8.47
CA ARG A 259 -10.35 -2.85 -7.72
C ARG A 259 -9.34 -3.45 -8.70
N PRO A 260 -8.28 -2.70 -9.03
CA PRO A 260 -7.32 -3.16 -10.03
C PRO A 260 -6.56 -4.38 -9.53
N SER A 261 -5.96 -5.10 -10.47
CA SER A 261 -4.93 -6.11 -10.20
C SER A 261 -3.62 -5.66 -10.84
N ILE A 262 -2.47 -6.12 -10.32
CA ILE A 262 -1.14 -5.78 -10.84
C ILE A 262 -1.11 -5.85 -12.37
N HIS A 263 -1.49 -6.99 -12.93
CA HIS A 263 -1.41 -7.23 -14.38
C HIS A 263 -2.46 -6.47 -15.21
N ALA A 264 -3.50 -5.92 -14.59
CA ALA A 264 -4.48 -5.08 -15.28
C ALA A 264 -3.97 -3.64 -15.44
N ILE A 265 -3.11 -3.16 -14.54
CA ILE A 265 -2.67 -1.76 -14.51
C ILE A 265 -1.19 -1.57 -14.87
N THR A 266 -0.36 -2.62 -14.81
CA THR A 266 1.06 -2.55 -15.14
C THR A 266 1.52 -3.67 -16.07
N ASN A 267 2.67 -3.46 -16.70
CA ASN A 267 3.38 -4.45 -17.51
C ASN A 267 4.27 -5.41 -16.68
N ILE A 268 4.00 -5.57 -15.38
CA ILE A 268 4.75 -6.52 -14.54
C ILE A 268 4.63 -7.93 -15.13
N PRO A 269 5.76 -8.60 -15.42
CA PRO A 269 5.76 -9.91 -16.07
C PRO A 269 5.09 -10.98 -15.20
N SER A 270 4.37 -11.89 -15.85
CA SER A 270 3.76 -13.07 -15.24
C SER A 270 4.06 -14.29 -16.12
N PRO A 271 4.90 -15.24 -15.67
CA PRO A 271 5.61 -15.28 -14.38
C PRO A 271 6.73 -14.23 -14.26
N LEU A 272 7.11 -13.91 -13.02
CA LEU A 272 8.26 -13.07 -12.69
C LEU A 272 9.56 -13.69 -13.23
N PRO A 273 10.46 -12.90 -13.84
CA PRO A 273 11.68 -13.36 -14.51
C PRO A 273 12.79 -13.63 -13.50
N ILE A 274 12.64 -14.70 -12.73
CA ILE A 274 13.62 -15.12 -11.73
C ILE A 274 14.70 -15.96 -12.43
N GLN A 275 15.95 -15.49 -12.38
CA GLN A 275 17.09 -16.18 -12.96
C GLN A 275 18.00 -16.71 -11.85
N ARG A 276 18.49 -17.95 -11.98
CA ARG A 276 19.52 -18.47 -11.07
C ARG A 276 20.86 -17.79 -11.36
N VAL A 277 21.57 -17.38 -10.33
CA VAL A 277 22.92 -16.80 -10.42
C VAL A 277 23.81 -17.41 -9.35
N LYS A 278 25.12 -17.15 -9.38
CA LYS A 278 26.02 -17.66 -8.34
C LYS A 278 25.55 -17.22 -6.95
N GLY A 279 25.34 -18.18 -6.06
CA GLY A 279 24.95 -17.94 -4.67
C GLY A 279 23.49 -17.53 -4.44
N GLY A 280 22.62 -17.60 -5.46
CA GLY A 280 21.20 -17.24 -5.29
C GLY A 280 20.40 -17.09 -6.58
N PHE A 281 19.48 -16.14 -6.56
CA PHE A 281 18.63 -15.76 -7.68
C PHE A 281 18.70 -14.26 -7.93
N SER A 282 18.47 -13.85 -9.17
CA SER A 282 18.34 -12.46 -9.57
C SER A 282 16.94 -12.25 -10.14
N LEU A 283 16.27 -11.20 -9.67
CA LEU A 283 15.00 -10.74 -10.19
C LEU A 283 15.19 -9.33 -10.74
N LYS A 284 15.08 -9.21 -12.07
CA LYS A 284 15.30 -7.96 -12.81
C LYS A 284 14.18 -7.71 -13.79
N PHE A 285 13.48 -6.60 -13.64
CA PHE A 285 12.52 -6.12 -14.63
C PHE A 285 12.28 -4.61 -14.49
N ASP A 286 11.74 -4.02 -15.54
CA ASP A 286 11.35 -2.61 -15.57
C ASP A 286 9.83 -2.53 -15.80
N SER A 287 9.14 -1.87 -14.88
CA SER A 287 7.69 -1.80 -14.84
C SER A 287 7.19 -0.37 -14.96
N HIS A 288 6.15 -0.19 -15.76
CA HIS A 288 5.37 1.04 -15.89
C HIS A 288 3.87 0.72 -15.90
N SER A 289 3.06 1.72 -15.56
CA SER A 289 1.61 1.64 -15.66
C SER A 289 1.16 1.75 -17.13
N TYR A 290 0.11 1.05 -17.52
CA TYR A 290 -0.50 1.19 -18.85
C TYR A 290 -1.22 2.53 -19.06
N SER A 291 -1.62 3.18 -17.98
CA SER A 291 -2.38 4.43 -17.98
C SER A 291 -1.78 5.42 -16.98
N GLN A 292 -1.89 6.72 -17.30
CA GLN A 292 -1.52 7.82 -16.41
C GLN A 292 -2.41 7.92 -15.16
N LYS A 293 -3.56 7.22 -15.17
CA LYS A 293 -4.46 7.06 -14.01
C LYS A 293 -3.76 6.39 -12.82
N TYR A 294 -2.74 5.55 -13.07
CA TYR A 294 -2.00 4.88 -12.00
C TYR A 294 -0.52 5.24 -12.06
N LYS A 295 0.07 5.63 -10.93
CA LYS A 295 1.50 5.85 -10.82
C LYS A 295 2.10 4.87 -9.81
N ILE A 296 3.09 4.10 -10.24
CA ILE A 296 3.81 3.18 -9.35
C ILE A 296 4.56 4.00 -8.31
N ILE A 297 4.32 3.69 -7.03
CA ILE A 297 5.00 4.30 -5.89
C ILE A 297 6.10 3.36 -5.41
N ASN A 298 5.77 2.08 -5.21
CA ASN A 298 6.70 1.11 -4.64
C ASN A 298 6.35 -0.30 -5.13
N ILE A 299 7.37 -1.09 -5.41
CA ILE A 299 7.28 -2.53 -5.64
C ILE A 299 8.16 -3.22 -4.59
N GLU A 300 7.55 -4.08 -3.78
CA GLU A 300 8.26 -4.82 -2.72
C GLU A 300 8.25 -6.33 -3.02
N ILE A 301 9.39 -6.97 -2.74
CA ILE A 301 9.52 -8.43 -2.74
C ILE A 301 9.75 -8.88 -1.31
N SER A 302 8.93 -9.81 -0.86
CA SER A 302 9.00 -10.40 0.47
C SER A 302 8.97 -11.93 0.41
N ASP A 303 9.51 -12.57 1.44
CA ASP A 303 9.35 -14.02 1.61
C ASP A 303 7.95 -14.37 2.13
N THR A 304 7.62 -15.65 2.25
CA THR A 304 6.32 -16.08 2.81
C THR A 304 6.09 -15.66 4.26
N LYS A 305 7.15 -15.32 5.00
CA LYS A 305 7.11 -14.88 6.39
C LYS A 305 6.98 -13.35 6.52
N GLY A 306 6.99 -12.63 5.40
CA GLY A 306 6.89 -11.17 5.34
C GLY A 306 8.22 -10.43 5.50
N ALA A 307 9.37 -11.13 5.48
CA ALA A 307 10.66 -10.46 5.50
C ALA A 307 10.93 -9.78 4.15
N LEU A 308 11.26 -8.50 4.18
CA LEU A 308 11.59 -7.72 2.98
C LEU A 308 12.91 -8.22 2.38
N LEU A 309 12.87 -8.56 1.10
CA LEU A 309 14.00 -9.06 0.32
C LEU A 309 14.55 -8.00 -0.63
N GLY A 310 13.70 -7.10 -1.10
CA GLY A 310 14.07 -5.92 -1.87
C GLY A 310 12.86 -5.05 -2.19
N SER A 311 13.10 -3.78 -2.48
CA SER A 311 12.08 -2.80 -2.87
C SER A 311 12.61 -1.83 -3.92
N THR A 312 11.71 -1.15 -4.62
CA THR A 312 12.05 -0.07 -5.55
C THR A 312 10.89 0.92 -5.66
N ASP A 313 11.23 2.21 -5.69
CA ASP A 313 10.25 3.29 -5.85
C ASP A 313 10.11 3.77 -7.31
N SER A 314 10.90 3.18 -8.22
CA SER A 314 11.08 3.68 -9.59
C SER A 314 10.49 2.79 -10.67
N GLY A 315 9.76 1.74 -10.30
CA GLY A 315 9.26 0.72 -11.24
C GLY A 315 10.34 -0.23 -11.77
N LYS A 316 11.62 0.16 -11.69
CA LYS A 316 12.76 -0.67 -12.04
C LYS A 316 13.23 -1.47 -10.84
N LEU A 317 13.04 -2.79 -10.89
CA LEU A 317 13.45 -3.71 -9.84
C LEU A 317 14.72 -4.45 -10.27
N ASP A 318 15.75 -4.40 -9.42
CA ASP A 318 16.97 -5.21 -9.55
C ASP A 318 17.35 -5.72 -8.16
N VAL A 319 16.96 -6.96 -7.86
CA VAL A 319 17.17 -7.56 -6.53
C VAL A 319 17.92 -8.88 -6.67
N PHE A 320 18.96 -9.03 -5.84
CA PHE A 320 19.64 -10.29 -5.61
C PHE A 320 19.08 -10.99 -4.37
N LEU A 321 18.66 -12.23 -4.55
CA LEU A 321 18.04 -13.09 -3.55
C LEU A 321 19.04 -14.20 -3.17
N PRO A 322 19.75 -14.10 -2.03
CA PRO A 322 20.76 -15.09 -1.66
C PRO A 322 20.16 -16.45 -1.32
N SER A 323 20.84 -17.54 -1.72
CA SER A 323 20.44 -18.92 -1.45
C SER A 323 20.25 -19.24 0.04
N GLU A 324 20.91 -18.47 0.92
CA GLU A 324 20.78 -18.59 2.38
C GLU A 324 19.39 -18.18 2.89
N LYS A 325 18.74 -17.23 2.20
CA LYS A 325 17.43 -16.72 2.56
C LYS A 325 16.31 -17.43 1.80
N ILE A 326 16.59 -17.89 0.58
CA ILE A 326 15.58 -18.40 -0.33
C ILE A 326 16.14 -19.56 -1.15
N SER A 327 15.39 -20.65 -1.19
CA SER A 327 15.73 -21.89 -1.88
C SER A 327 14.72 -22.25 -2.98
N VAL A 328 15.08 -23.23 -3.82
CA VAL A 328 14.17 -23.75 -4.84
C VAL A 328 12.98 -24.42 -4.15
N GLY A 329 11.76 -24.07 -4.56
CA GLY A 329 10.52 -24.54 -3.93
C GLY A 329 9.92 -23.54 -2.93
N ASP A 330 10.69 -22.55 -2.48
CA ASP A 330 10.15 -21.46 -1.67
C ASP A 330 9.26 -20.54 -2.53
N SER A 331 8.33 -19.84 -1.87
CA SER A 331 7.49 -18.83 -2.53
C SER A 331 7.96 -17.43 -2.19
N ILE A 332 7.98 -16.57 -3.19
CA ILE A 332 8.14 -15.14 -3.00
C ILE A 332 6.81 -14.43 -3.23
N ARG A 333 6.65 -13.31 -2.54
CA ARG A 333 5.50 -12.43 -2.67
C ARG A 333 5.96 -11.09 -3.24
N LEU A 334 5.39 -10.71 -4.37
CA LEU A 334 5.49 -9.36 -4.91
C LEU A 334 4.27 -8.56 -4.47
N SER A 335 4.52 -7.37 -3.95
CA SER A 335 3.54 -6.39 -3.48
C SER A 335 3.70 -5.11 -4.29
N LEU A 336 2.61 -4.58 -4.86
CA LEU A 336 2.63 -3.34 -5.63
C LEU A 336 1.80 -2.27 -4.92
N THR A 337 2.39 -1.09 -4.76
CA THR A 337 1.69 0.11 -4.27
C THR A 337 1.67 1.18 -5.35
N VAL A 338 0.48 1.70 -5.65
CA VAL A 338 0.27 2.75 -6.68
C VAL A 338 -0.55 3.90 -6.14
N SER A 339 -0.33 5.13 -6.63
CA SER A 339 -1.30 6.22 -6.47
C SER A 339 -2.31 6.21 -7.62
N LEU A 340 -3.52 6.64 -7.30
CA LEU A 340 -4.62 6.81 -8.24
C LEU A 340 -4.78 8.31 -8.55
N ASN A 341 -4.64 8.66 -9.82
CA ASN A 341 -4.95 9.98 -10.38
C ASN A 341 -6.34 9.89 -11.05
N ASP A 342 -7.39 9.96 -10.26
CA ASP A 342 -8.79 9.86 -10.70
C ASP A 342 -9.35 11.18 -11.28
N GLY A 343 -8.63 12.28 -11.15
CA GLY A 343 -9.02 13.61 -11.65
C GLY A 343 -9.95 14.39 -10.72
N HIS A 344 -10.54 13.75 -9.71
CA HIS A 344 -11.46 14.35 -8.75
C HIS A 344 -10.86 14.56 -7.36
N TYR A 345 -10.22 13.55 -6.78
CA TYR A 345 -9.62 13.56 -5.44
C TYR A 345 -8.09 13.42 -5.50
N ASN A 346 -7.56 12.60 -6.41
CA ASN A 346 -6.12 12.40 -6.65
C ASN A 346 -5.28 11.93 -5.44
N GLY A 347 -5.90 11.62 -4.31
CA GLY A 347 -5.23 11.33 -3.05
C GLY A 347 -5.20 9.86 -2.63
N VAL A 348 -5.80 8.96 -3.42
CA VAL A 348 -5.92 7.55 -3.04
C VAL A 348 -4.63 6.81 -3.31
N ILE A 349 -4.18 6.02 -2.33
CA ILE A 349 -3.18 4.98 -2.52
C ILE A 349 -3.84 3.60 -2.59
N ILE A 350 -3.46 2.82 -3.58
CA ILE A 350 -3.88 1.44 -3.76
C ILE A 350 -2.68 0.60 -3.33
N SER A 351 -2.80 0.01 -2.15
CA SER A 351 -1.72 -0.72 -1.45
C SER A 351 -2.22 -2.08 -0.96
N PRO A 352 -1.36 -3.10 -0.87
CA PRO A 352 -1.72 -4.37 -0.28
C PRO A 352 -1.94 -4.31 1.24
N THR A 353 -1.53 -3.23 1.90
CA THR A 353 -1.87 -2.96 3.31
C THR A 353 -3.37 -2.70 3.50
N ASN A 354 -4.07 -2.22 2.47
CA ASN A 354 -5.51 -2.07 2.48
C ASN A 354 -6.18 -3.41 2.14
N PRO A 355 -7.02 -3.99 3.02
CA PRO A 355 -7.69 -5.26 2.78
C PRO A 355 -8.51 -5.30 1.49
N ARG A 356 -9.00 -4.15 1.00
CA ARG A 356 -9.78 -4.03 -0.24
C ARG A 356 -8.96 -4.36 -1.49
N TYR A 357 -7.68 -4.05 -1.49
CA TYR A 357 -6.79 -4.15 -2.67
C TYR A 357 -5.75 -5.26 -2.57
N ARG A 358 -5.53 -5.81 -1.36
CA ARG A 358 -4.54 -6.85 -1.06
C ARG A 358 -4.45 -7.95 -2.11
N ASP A 359 -5.57 -8.55 -2.48
CA ASP A 359 -5.57 -9.72 -3.37
C ASP A 359 -5.20 -9.35 -4.82
N GLY A 360 -5.55 -8.14 -5.28
CA GLY A 360 -5.18 -7.65 -6.61
C GLY A 360 -3.76 -7.11 -6.68
N MET A 361 -3.26 -6.56 -5.57
CA MET A 361 -1.95 -5.91 -5.46
C MET A 361 -0.84 -6.84 -4.97
N THR A 362 -1.11 -8.15 -4.89
CA THR A 362 -0.14 -9.15 -4.44
C THR A 362 -0.04 -10.29 -5.44
N VAL A 363 1.17 -10.68 -5.82
CA VAL A 363 1.45 -11.88 -6.62
C VAL A 363 2.35 -12.81 -5.82
N ASN A 364 1.92 -14.05 -5.63
CA ASN A 364 2.75 -15.09 -5.03
C ASN A 364 3.28 -16.00 -6.15
N GLN A 365 4.59 -16.20 -6.18
CA GLN A 365 5.25 -17.07 -7.16
C GLN A 365 6.20 -18.05 -6.47
N LEU A 366 6.08 -19.31 -6.84
CA LEU A 366 7.05 -20.34 -6.48
C LEU A 366 8.34 -20.14 -7.26
N ILE A 367 9.47 -20.20 -6.56
CA ILE A 367 10.79 -20.21 -7.18
C ILE A 367 11.02 -21.58 -7.78
N LYS A 368 10.94 -21.59 -9.11
CA LYS A 368 11.34 -22.71 -9.94
C LYS A 368 12.54 -22.27 -10.76
N ILE A 369 13.45 -23.21 -11.02
CA ILE A 369 14.53 -22.97 -11.96
C ILE A 369 13.90 -22.87 -13.35
N GLN A 370 13.66 -21.64 -13.82
CA GLN A 370 13.33 -21.42 -15.22
C GLN A 370 14.59 -21.75 -16.03
N ASN A 371 14.47 -22.73 -16.92
CA ASN A 371 15.59 -23.35 -17.65
C ASN A 371 16.55 -24.10 -16.72
N GLU A 372 16.19 -25.35 -16.35
CA GLU A 372 17.14 -26.35 -15.84
C GLU A 372 18.17 -26.69 -16.92
N THR A 373 19.02 -25.74 -17.24
CA THR A 373 20.13 -25.96 -18.13
C THR A 373 21.11 -26.80 -17.31
N LYS A 374 21.28 -28.06 -17.72
CA LYS A 374 22.12 -29.05 -17.05
C LYS A 374 23.41 -29.21 -17.83
N ILE A 375 24.52 -29.35 -17.12
CA ILE A 375 25.78 -29.79 -17.72
C ILE A 375 25.53 -31.16 -18.37
N LEU A 376 25.81 -31.24 -19.67
CA LEU A 376 25.57 -32.39 -20.55
C LEU A 376 24.11 -32.89 -20.53
N GLY A 377 23.15 -32.03 -20.19
CA GLY A 377 21.73 -32.40 -20.07
C GLY A 377 21.37 -33.24 -18.84
N VAL A 378 22.34 -33.58 -17.97
CA VAL A 378 22.15 -34.52 -16.84
C VAL A 378 22.43 -33.88 -15.49
N LEU A 379 23.52 -33.11 -15.35
CA LEU A 379 23.98 -32.62 -14.06
C LEU A 379 23.46 -31.20 -13.78
N PRO A 380 22.73 -30.96 -12.68
CA PRO A 380 22.36 -29.60 -12.30
C PRO A 380 23.62 -28.81 -11.97
N LEU A 381 23.66 -27.54 -12.39
CA LEU A 381 24.79 -26.65 -12.13
C LEU A 381 24.89 -26.35 -10.63
N SER A 382 25.77 -27.07 -9.92
CA SER A 382 26.20 -26.75 -8.55
C SER A 382 26.94 -25.41 -8.51
N ASP A 383 26.88 -24.72 -7.37
CA ASP A 383 27.50 -23.41 -7.16
C ASP A 383 29.04 -23.44 -7.38
N SER A 384 29.68 -24.60 -7.20
CA SER A 384 31.11 -24.81 -7.48
C SER A 384 31.48 -24.64 -8.95
N PHE A 385 30.53 -24.80 -9.88
CA PHE A 385 30.78 -24.71 -11.31
C PHE A 385 30.72 -23.28 -11.86
N TRP A 386 30.44 -22.27 -11.02
CA TRP A 386 30.32 -20.86 -11.42
C TRP A 386 31.65 -20.08 -11.40
N TRP A 387 32.79 -20.75 -11.55
CA TRP A 387 34.11 -20.13 -11.37
C TRP A 387 34.40 -19.05 -12.43
N TRP A 388 34.15 -19.35 -13.71
CA TRP A 388 34.52 -18.43 -14.81
C TRP A 388 33.42 -17.42 -15.18
N PHE A 389 32.15 -17.75 -14.96
CA PHE A 389 31.00 -16.91 -15.34
C PHE A 389 29.96 -16.84 -14.22
N PRO A 390 30.10 -15.91 -13.25
CA PRO A 390 29.21 -15.84 -12.09
C PRO A 390 27.79 -15.32 -12.40
N ASN A 391 27.61 -14.64 -13.53
CA ASN A 391 26.38 -13.91 -13.86
C ASN A 391 25.59 -14.53 -15.03
N ASP A 392 26.09 -15.59 -15.67
CA ASP A 392 25.45 -16.20 -16.84
C ASP A 392 25.50 -17.73 -16.77
N ILE A 393 24.32 -18.33 -16.57
CA ILE A 393 24.10 -19.79 -16.50
C ILE A 393 24.56 -20.46 -17.80
N PHE A 394 24.20 -19.89 -18.96
CA PHE A 394 24.41 -20.52 -20.25
C PHE A 394 25.90 -20.60 -20.59
N SER A 395 26.61 -19.49 -20.39
CA SER A 395 28.07 -19.44 -20.57
C SER A 395 28.81 -20.38 -19.60
N ALA A 396 28.37 -20.43 -18.33
CA ALA A 396 28.96 -21.34 -17.35
C ALA A 396 28.81 -22.82 -17.77
N ILE A 397 27.63 -23.22 -18.26
CA ILE A 397 27.36 -24.60 -18.66
C ILE A 397 28.13 -24.99 -19.91
N LEU A 398 28.13 -24.15 -20.94
CA LEU A 398 28.80 -24.43 -22.21
C LEU A 398 30.30 -24.74 -21.98
N ILE A 399 30.93 -23.99 -21.08
CA ILE A 399 32.34 -24.20 -20.75
C ILE A 399 32.56 -25.52 -20.02
N TRP A 400 31.69 -25.87 -19.07
CA TRP A 400 31.81 -27.17 -18.41
C TRP A 400 31.53 -28.34 -19.34
N ASP A 401 30.58 -28.20 -20.26
CA ASP A 401 30.35 -29.17 -21.33
C ASP A 401 31.63 -29.37 -22.15
N LEU A 402 32.27 -28.27 -22.58
CA LEU A 402 33.54 -28.31 -23.32
C LEU A 402 34.65 -28.99 -22.50
N ILE A 403 34.83 -28.61 -21.23
CA ILE A 403 35.87 -29.16 -20.34
C ILE A 403 35.68 -30.66 -20.14
N ILE A 404 34.46 -31.11 -19.90
CA ILE A 404 34.16 -32.53 -19.68
C ILE A 404 34.36 -33.33 -20.98
N ILE A 405 33.92 -32.80 -22.12
CA ILE A 405 34.15 -33.45 -23.43
C ILE A 405 35.65 -33.57 -23.72
N LEU A 406 36.42 -32.51 -23.47
CA LEU A 406 37.86 -32.53 -23.69
C LEU A 406 38.57 -33.53 -22.76
N ALA A 407 38.20 -33.56 -21.48
CA ALA A 407 38.71 -34.53 -20.52
C ALA A 407 38.39 -35.96 -20.96
N PHE A 408 37.18 -36.21 -21.47
CA PHE A 408 36.78 -37.52 -21.98
C PHE A 408 37.62 -37.96 -23.19
N ILE A 409 37.89 -37.06 -24.14
CA ILE A 409 38.78 -37.32 -25.28
C ILE A 409 40.20 -37.69 -24.80
N ILE A 410 40.74 -36.96 -23.83
CA ILE A 410 42.06 -37.23 -23.25
C ILE A 410 42.11 -38.62 -22.60
N VAL A 411 41.09 -38.99 -21.83
CA VAL A 411 41.00 -40.31 -21.18
C VAL A 411 40.94 -41.43 -22.22
N ILE A 412 40.12 -41.28 -23.26
CA ILE A 412 40.04 -42.25 -24.36
C ILE A 412 41.40 -42.40 -25.05
N GLY A 413 42.04 -41.27 -25.39
CA GLY A 413 43.38 -41.28 -25.99
C GLY A 413 44.42 -41.98 -25.12
N TYR A 414 44.38 -41.77 -23.80
CA TYR A 414 45.26 -42.45 -22.85
C TYR A 414 45.02 -43.96 -22.79
N ILE A 415 43.76 -44.41 -22.79
CA ILE A 415 43.40 -45.82 -22.81
C ILE A 415 43.93 -46.47 -24.10
N PHE A 416 43.68 -45.85 -25.26
CA PHE A 416 44.19 -46.35 -26.54
C PHE A 416 45.72 -46.41 -26.57
N TYR A 417 46.39 -45.38 -26.06
CA TYR A 417 47.85 -45.37 -25.93
C TYR A 417 48.35 -46.55 -25.06
N ARG A 418 47.73 -46.79 -23.90
CA ARG A 418 48.10 -47.90 -23.01
C ARG A 418 47.82 -49.26 -23.65
N CYS A 419 46.70 -49.42 -24.34
CA CYS A 419 46.37 -50.62 -25.10
C CYS A 419 47.38 -50.86 -26.23
N PHE A 420 47.71 -49.83 -27.00
CA PHE A 420 48.68 -49.90 -28.09
C PHE A 420 50.08 -50.27 -27.57
N VAL A 421 50.55 -49.62 -26.51
CA VAL A 421 51.83 -49.96 -25.87
C VAL A 421 51.81 -51.40 -25.36
N ARG A 422 50.71 -51.87 -24.75
CA ARG A 422 50.60 -53.22 -24.19
C ARG A 422 50.52 -54.32 -25.25
N ILE A 423 49.89 -54.05 -26.40
CA ILE A 423 49.84 -54.97 -27.55
C ILE A 423 51.21 -55.03 -28.24
N ASN A 424 51.89 -53.89 -28.37
CA ASN A 424 53.19 -53.80 -29.05
C ASN A 424 54.40 -54.05 -28.13
N THR A 425 54.20 -54.27 -26.83
CA THR A 425 55.30 -54.72 -25.96
C THR A 425 55.55 -56.21 -26.19
N TYR A 426 56.51 -56.49 -27.07
CA TYR A 426 57.04 -57.83 -27.27
C TYR A 426 57.65 -58.37 -25.96
N LYS A 427 57.01 -59.36 -25.34
CA LYS A 427 57.62 -60.20 -24.30
C LYS A 427 58.15 -61.47 -24.97
N PRO A 428 59.47 -61.67 -25.09
CA PRO A 428 59.99 -62.94 -25.59
C PRO A 428 59.59 -64.08 -24.64
N SER A 429 58.99 -65.14 -25.19
CA SER A 429 58.74 -66.39 -24.47
C SER A 429 60.07 -67.15 -24.37
N ASN A 430 60.59 -67.27 -23.15
CA ASN A 430 61.82 -68.02 -22.87
C ASN A 430 61.60 -69.55 -22.82
N ASP A 431 60.40 -70.05 -23.13
CA ASP A 431 60.07 -71.48 -23.01
C ASP A 431 60.63 -72.34 -24.17
N LYS A 432 61.35 -71.75 -25.13
CA LYS A 432 61.88 -72.45 -26.31
C LYS A 432 63.41 -72.51 -26.41
N ILE A 433 64.16 -72.00 -25.44
CA ILE A 433 65.63 -72.09 -25.48
C ILE A 433 66.07 -73.34 -24.71
N THR A 434 66.07 -74.49 -25.38
CA THR A 434 66.75 -75.71 -24.91
C THR A 434 68.18 -75.69 -25.44
N ILE A 435 69.15 -75.45 -24.55
CA ILE A 435 70.58 -75.56 -24.86
C ILE A 435 70.97 -77.03 -24.72
N ASN A 436 71.09 -77.75 -25.83
CA ASN A 436 71.68 -79.09 -25.82
C ASN A 436 73.20 -78.95 -25.73
N LYS A 437 73.76 -79.49 -24.64
CA LYS A 437 75.21 -79.66 -24.45
C LYS A 437 75.63 -80.93 -25.20
N THR A 438 76.48 -80.79 -26.21
CA THR A 438 77.23 -81.92 -26.80
C THR A 438 78.53 -82.12 -26.02
N GLU A 439 78.79 -83.38 -25.62
CA GLU A 439 80.05 -83.85 -25.02
C GLU A 439 81.22 -83.81 -26.01
#